data_AF-F1W2G4-F1
#
_entry.id   AF-F1W2G4-F1
#
_cell.length_a   1.000
_cell.length_b   1.000
_cell.length_c   1.000
_cell.angle_alpha   90.00
_cell.angle_beta   90.00
_cell.angle_gamma   90.00
#
_symmetry.space_group_name_H-M   'P 1'
#
loop_
_entity.id
_entity.type
_entity.pdbx_description
1 polymer ?
#
loop_
_entity_poly.entity_id
_entity_poly.type
_entity_poly.pdbx_seq_one_letter_code
_entity_poly.pdbx_strand_id
1 'polypeptide(L)'
;MKPVMITISGELTIYQVAETRALLQRALTDHDGSDQLMLDLAGVTECDGAGVQLLLAFSQAVAAGGTDLVLCYVAPFLADLLREFGLGSRFAECAPAVAA
;
A
#
# COMPACT_ATOMS: atom_id res chain seq x y z
N MET A 1 -20.10 -4.67 2.72
CA MET A 1 -18.82 -3.96 2.55
C MET A 1 -18.17 -4.50 1.29
N LYS A 2 -17.91 -3.62 0.33
CA LYS A 2 -17.25 -3.97 -0.93
C LYS A 2 -15.86 -3.32 -0.87
N PRO A 3 -14.77 -4.10 -0.89
CA PRO A 3 -13.45 -3.49 -0.76
C PRO A 3 -13.17 -2.53 -1.93
N VAL A 4 -12.50 -1.42 -1.60
CA VAL A 4 -12.00 -0.44 -2.56
C VAL A 4 -10.55 -0.76 -2.87
N MET A 5 -10.25 -0.99 -4.15
CA MET A 5 -8.90 -1.33 -4.61
C MET A 5 -8.26 -0.12 -5.28
N ILE A 6 -7.07 0.24 -4.81
CA ILE A 6 -6.22 1.28 -5.39
C ILE A 6 -5.01 0.59 -6.01
N THR A 7 -4.79 0.79 -7.30
CA THR A 7 -3.63 0.22 -8.01
C THR A 7 -2.50 1.22 -8.07
N ILE A 8 -1.30 0.78 -7.68
CA ILE A 8 -0.06 1.54 -7.76
C ILE A 8 0.87 0.84 -8.75
N SER A 9 1.47 1.65 -9.63
CA SER A 9 2.40 1.17 -10.64
C SER A 9 3.57 2.12 -10.79
N GLY A 10 4.72 1.58 -11.22
CA GLY A 10 5.96 2.31 -11.38
C GLY A 10 6.81 2.30 -10.11
N GLU A 11 7.60 3.34 -9.93
CA GLU A 11 8.62 3.41 -8.90
C GLU A 11 8.09 4.16 -7.66
N LEU A 12 8.38 3.62 -6.48
CA LEU A 12 8.14 4.26 -5.18
C LEU A 12 9.47 4.74 -4.59
N THR A 13 10.12 5.65 -5.32
CA THR A 13 11.39 6.27 -4.93
C THR A 13 11.20 7.74 -4.57
N ILE A 14 12.21 8.36 -3.96
CA ILE A 14 12.21 9.79 -3.64
C ILE A 14 11.79 10.70 -4.82
N TYR A 15 12.05 10.30 -6.07
CA TYR A 15 11.75 11.11 -7.26
C TYR A 15 10.29 11.03 -7.71
N GLN A 16 9.62 9.88 -7.59
CA GLN A 16 8.23 9.70 -8.04
C GLN A 16 7.20 9.65 -6.91
N VAL A 17 7.61 9.37 -5.67
CA VAL A 17 6.68 9.11 -4.55
C VAL A 17 5.72 10.27 -4.26
N ALA A 18 6.09 11.51 -4.64
CA ALA A 18 5.24 12.68 -4.48
C ALA A 18 3.93 12.58 -5.31
N GLU A 19 4.00 12.02 -6.52
CA GLU A 19 2.84 11.82 -7.38
C GLU A 19 1.91 10.74 -6.80
N THR A 20 2.50 9.63 -6.37
CA THR A 20 1.76 8.56 -5.68
C THR A 20 1.09 9.07 -4.41
N ARG A 21 1.78 9.92 -3.63
CA ARG A 21 1.22 10.54 -2.44
C ARG A 21 -0.04 11.37 -2.76
N ALA A 22 -0.02 12.15 -3.84
CA ALA A 22 -1.17 12.95 -4.24
C ALA A 22 -2.37 12.06 -4.64
N LEU A 23 -2.10 10.96 -5.36
CA LEU A 23 -3.12 9.95 -5.71
C LEU A 23 -3.74 9.33 -4.46
N LEU A 24 -2.91 8.87 -3.52
CA LEU A 24 -3.36 8.26 -2.27
C LEU A 24 -4.15 9.24 -1.40
N GLN A 25 -3.70 10.50 -1.33
CA GLN A 25 -4.42 11.53 -0.58
C GLN A 25 -5.82 11.77 -1.14
N ARG A 26 -5.96 11.80 -2.47
CA ARG A 26 -7.26 11.94 -3.12
C ARG A 26 -8.15 10.74 -2.85
N ALA A 27 -7.61 9.52 -2.96
CA ALA A 27 -8.35 8.31 -2.66
C ALA A 27 -8.88 8.29 -1.21
N LEU A 28 -8.09 8.76 -0.24
CA LEU A 28 -8.54 8.92 1.14
C LEU A 28 -9.65 9.95 1.31
N THR A 29 -9.55 11.09 0.62
CA THR A 29 -10.59 12.13 0.68
C THR A 29 -11.91 11.67 0.07
N ASP A 30 -11.85 10.88 -0.99
CA ASP A 30 -13.03 10.36 -1.69
C ASP A 30 -13.62 9.12 -0.96
N HIS A 31 -12.88 8.52 -0.02
CA HIS A 31 -13.30 7.35 0.76
C HIS A 31 -14.08 7.76 2.02
N ASP A 32 -15.29 7.22 2.19
CA ASP A 32 -16.19 7.56 3.30
C ASP A 32 -15.90 6.79 4.61
N GLY A 33 -14.89 5.92 4.61
CA GLY A 33 -14.48 5.12 5.76
C GLY A 33 -15.27 3.82 5.96
N SER A 34 -16.27 3.54 5.11
CA SER A 34 -17.18 2.41 5.32
C SER A 34 -16.69 1.08 4.74
N ASP A 35 -15.74 1.11 3.81
CA ASP A 35 -15.20 -0.08 3.14
C ASP A 35 -13.73 -0.34 3.51
N GLN A 36 -13.27 -1.58 3.30
CA GLN A 36 -11.86 -1.95 3.44
C GLN A 36 -11.06 -1.40 2.26
N LEU A 37 -9.88 -0.82 2.55
CA LEU A 37 -8.97 -0.33 1.52
C LEU A 37 -7.89 -1.37 1.20
N MET A 38 -7.76 -1.68 -0.09
CA MET A 38 -6.76 -2.59 -0.63
C MET A 38 -5.83 -1.84 -1.56
N LEU A 39 -4.52 -2.10 -1.45
CA LEU A 39 -3.50 -1.51 -2.31
C LEU A 39 -2.89 -2.61 -3.18
N ASP A 40 -3.16 -2.57 -4.47
CA ASP A 40 -2.55 -3.46 -5.46
C ASP A 40 -1.18 -2.90 -5.86
N LEU A 41 -0.14 -3.68 -5.56
CA LEU A 41 1.27 -3.35 -5.76
C LEU A 41 1.92 -4.16 -6.89
N ALA A 42 1.13 -4.89 -7.70
CA ALA A 42 1.65 -5.73 -8.78
C ALA A 42 2.48 -4.94 -9.82
N GLY A 43 2.13 -3.67 -10.03
CA GLY A 43 2.81 -2.78 -10.97
C GLY A 43 4.02 -2.06 -10.40
N VAL A 44 4.37 -2.24 -9.12
CA VAL A 44 5.50 -1.54 -8.50
C VAL A 44 6.80 -2.22 -8.93
N THR A 45 7.69 -1.44 -9.53
CA THR A 45 8.95 -1.93 -10.11
C THR A 45 10.17 -1.65 -9.25
N GLU A 46 10.08 -0.65 -8.37
CA GLU A 46 11.14 -0.27 -7.43
C GLU A 46 10.55 0.42 -6.20
N CYS A 47 11.23 0.33 -5.06
CA CYS A 47 10.82 1.00 -3.82
C CYS A 47 12.05 1.29 -2.97
N ASP A 48 12.12 2.49 -2.38
CA ASP A 48 13.15 2.88 -1.41
C ASP A 48 12.55 3.28 -0.06
N GLY A 49 13.35 3.88 0.82
CA GLY A 49 12.89 4.37 2.11
C GLY A 49 11.76 5.40 2.03
N ALA A 50 11.71 6.24 0.99
CA ALA A 50 10.63 7.21 0.79
C ALA A 50 9.32 6.50 0.39
N GLY A 51 9.40 5.49 -0.47
CA GLY A 51 8.28 4.60 -0.79
C GLY A 51 7.72 3.91 0.46
N VAL A 52 8.59 3.34 1.30
CA VAL A 52 8.18 2.68 2.55
C VAL A 52 7.54 3.68 3.52
N GLN A 53 8.10 4.88 3.66
CA GLN A 53 7.50 5.94 4.48
C GLN A 53 6.11 6.34 3.97
N LEU A 54 5.90 6.40 2.65
CA LEU A 54 4.58 6.65 2.08
C LEU A 54 3.58 5.56 2.45
N LEU A 55 3.95 4.29 2.32
CA LEU A 55 3.07 3.16 2.68
C LEU A 55 2.68 3.20 4.16
N LEU A 56 3.63 3.52 5.05
CA LEU A 56 3.38 3.68 6.49
C LEU A 56 2.48 4.87 6.80
N ALA A 57 2.72 6.02 6.16
CA ALA A 57 1.89 7.21 6.34
C ALA A 57 0.45 6.96 5.85
N PHE A 58 0.31 6.29 4.70
CA PHE A 58 -0.99 5.93 4.15
C PHE A 58 -1.74 4.96 5.06
N SER A 59 -1.09 3.88 5.52
CA SER A 59 -1.71 2.93 6.47
C SER A 59 -2.19 3.63 7.75
N GLN A 60 -1.41 4.57 8.29
CA GLN A 60 -1.82 5.33 9.48
C GLN A 60 -3.02 6.24 9.20
N ALA A 61 -3.07 6.90 8.03
CA ALA A 61 -4.20 7.74 7.65
C ALA A 61 -5.47 6.93 7.43
N VAL A 62 -5.37 5.75 6.82
CA VAL A 62 -6.47 4.78 6.65
C VAL A 62 -7.00 4.33 8.01
N ALA A 63 -6.11 3.93 8.93
CA ALA A 63 -6.47 3.54 10.30
C ALA A 63 -7.14 4.67 11.09
N ALA A 64 -6.68 5.91 10.93
CA ALA A 64 -7.31 7.08 11.55
C ALA A 64 -8.75 7.32 11.05
N GLY A 65 -9.07 6.85 9.84
CA GLY A 65 -10.42 6.84 9.27
C GLY A 65 -11.30 5.67 9.71
N GLY A 66 -10.79 4.77 10.58
CA GLY A 66 -11.56 3.65 11.14
C GLY A 66 -11.60 2.38 10.28
N THR A 67 -10.74 2.28 9.27
CA THR A 67 -10.61 1.10 8.40
C THR A 67 -9.16 0.65 8.32
N ASP A 68 -8.91 -0.56 7.85
CA ASP A 68 -7.57 -1.13 7.71
C ASP A 68 -7.09 -1.13 6.25
N LEU A 69 -5.77 -1.03 6.08
CA LEU A 69 -5.11 -1.17 4.79
C LEU A 69 -4.59 -2.60 4.59
N VAL A 70 -4.95 -3.21 3.46
CA VAL A 70 -4.41 -4.50 3.02
C VAL A 70 -3.52 -4.29 1.79
N LEU A 71 -2.29 -4.79 1.84
CA LEU A 71 -1.40 -4.81 0.68
C LEU A 71 -1.66 -6.08 -0.14
N CYS A 72 -1.83 -5.94 -1.45
CA CYS A 72 -2.14 -7.05 -2.34
C CYS A 72 -1.14 -7.10 -3.50
N TYR A 73 -0.84 -8.32 -3.95
CA TYR A 73 0.11 -8.57 -5.03
C TYR A 73 1.48 -7.92 -4.80
N VAL A 74 1.97 -7.98 -3.55
CA VAL A 74 3.28 -7.44 -3.17
C VAL A 74 4.38 -8.18 -3.93
N ALA A 75 5.20 -7.44 -4.69
CA ALA A 75 6.33 -8.02 -5.40
C ALA A 75 7.40 -8.54 -4.42
N PRO A 76 8.15 -9.61 -4.75
CA PRO A 76 9.13 -10.21 -3.84
C PRO A 76 10.17 -9.22 -3.29
N PHE A 77 10.71 -8.33 -4.15
CA PHE A 77 11.69 -7.33 -3.71
C PHE A 77 11.11 -6.37 -2.66
N LEU A 78 9.83 -6.03 -2.78
CA LEU A 78 9.15 -5.13 -1.84
C LEU A 78 8.87 -5.84 -0.52
N ALA A 79 8.45 -7.11 -0.58
CA ALA A 79 8.30 -7.94 0.62
C ALA A 79 9.63 -8.10 1.38
N ASP A 80 10.74 -8.34 0.65
CA ASP A 80 12.08 -8.42 1.23
C ASP A 80 12.50 -7.09 1.87
N LEU A 81 12.30 -5.96 1.19
CA LEU A 81 12.58 -4.62 1.71
C LEU A 81 11.79 -4.32 3.00
N LEU A 82 10.49 -4.64 3.02
CA LEU A 82 9.65 -4.47 4.22
C LEU A 82 10.17 -5.33 5.38
N ARG A 83 10.61 -6.56 5.10
CA ARG A 83 11.21 -7.44 6.12
C ARG A 83 12.54 -6.89 6.62
N GLU A 84 13.40 -6.36 5.75
CA GLU A 84 14.68 -5.73 6.11
C GLU A 84 14.48 -4.53 7.02
N PHE A 85 13.44 -3.74 6.80
CA PHE A 85 13.05 -2.65 7.70
C PHE A 85 12.29 -3.09 8.96
N GLY A 86 12.08 -4.39 9.16
CA GLY A 86 11.34 -4.92 10.31
C GLY A 86 9.84 -4.67 10.27
N LEU A 87 9.28 -4.42 9.08
CA LEU A 87 7.88 -4.06 8.84
C LEU A 87 7.03 -5.20 8.26
N GLY A 88 7.57 -6.41 8.14
CA GLY A 88 6.85 -7.55 7.54
C GLY A 88 5.52 -7.90 8.23
N SER A 89 5.38 -7.62 9.53
CA SER A 89 4.12 -7.81 10.27
C SER A 89 3.28 -6.53 10.41
N ARG A 90 3.74 -5.40 9.87
CA ARG A 90 3.05 -4.10 10.01
C ARG A 90 1.85 -3.99 9.07
N PHE A 91 1.88 -4.71 7.96
CA PHE A 91 0.83 -4.69 6.95
C PHE A 91 0.08 -6.01 6.94
N ALA A 92 -1.25 -5.93 6.85
CA ALA A 92 -2.03 -7.09 6.44
C ALA A 92 -1.80 -7.31 4.94
N GLU A 93 -1.57 -8.54 4.53
CA GLU A 93 -1.40 -8.90 3.13
C GLU A 93 -2.62 -9.68 2.63
N CYS A 94 -3.04 -9.45 1.40
CA CYS A 94 -3.90 -10.40 0.70
C CYS A 94 -3.18 -11.75 0.74
N ALA A 95 -3.85 -12.80 1.24
CA ALA A 95 -3.31 -14.14 1.11
C ALA A 95 -2.92 -14.37 -0.36
N PRO A 96 -1.72 -14.90 -0.66
CA PRO A 96 -1.41 -15.30 -2.01
C PRO A 96 -2.52 -16.27 -2.43
N ALA A 97 -3.15 -16.03 -3.58
CA ALA A 97 -4.05 -17.02 -4.15
C ALA A 97 -3.28 -18.33 -4.19
N VAL A 98 -3.67 -19.31 -3.37
CA VAL A 98 -3.04 -20.62 -3.38
C VAL A 98 -3.13 -21.10 -4.83
N ALA A 99 -1.98 -21.24 -5.48
CA ALA A 99 -1.91 -21.89 -6.76
C ALA A 99 -2.31 -23.35 -6.50
N ALA A 100 -3.53 -23.69 -6.91
CA ALA A 100 -4.03 -25.05 -6.95
C ALA A 100 -3.32 -25.84 -8.06
#